data_AF-A0A8J4L897-F1
#
_entry.id   AF-A0A8J4L897-F1
#
_cell.length_a   1.000
_cell.length_b   1.000
_cell.length_c   1.000
_cell.angle_alpha   90.00
_cell.angle_beta   90.00
_cell.angle_gamma   90.00
#
_symmetry.space_group_name_H-M   'P 1'
#
loop_
_entity.id
_entity.type
_entity.pdbx_description
1 polymer ?
#
loop_
_entity_poly.entity_id
_entity_poly.type
_entity_poly.pdbx_seq_one_letter_code
_entity_poly.pdbx_strand_id
1 'polypeptide(L)'
;VIFRWWKISLRNEFRESRPGEIKESQEDFLDDSSLHIQIAVVFGAKVLEHVLNLCRGNYDFLERLPVPLLLYIISFLELEDIARLSQVSRRFEMISNSNALWENIVANLRDTITPEMKELAQEMGWKQFFFTNRLQLQLQLRRRRQRQDAQNKTLT
;
A
#
# COMPACT_ATOMS: atom_id res chain seq x y z
N VAL A 1 -4.18 18.34 19.75
CA VAL A 1 -2.86 17.84 19.29
C VAL A 1 -1.91 17.69 20.48
N ILE A 2 -0.99 16.72 20.47
CA ILE A 2 0.08 16.62 21.49
C ILE A 2 1.43 16.83 20.80
N PHE A 3 2.11 17.93 21.11
CA PHE A 3 3.44 18.24 20.60
C PHE A 3 4.46 18.10 21.72
N ARG A 4 5.41 17.18 21.56
CA ARG A 4 6.50 16.93 22.51
C ARG A 4 7.82 17.25 21.84
N TRP A 5 8.71 17.92 22.57
CA TRP A 5 10.02 18.27 22.06
C TRP A 5 11.11 18.18 23.14
N TRP A 6 12.34 18.00 22.67
CA TRP A 6 13.54 18.03 23.50
C TRP A 6 14.46 19.12 22.97
N LYS A 7 14.92 20.00 23.84
CA LYS A 7 15.94 20.99 23.49
C LYS A 7 17.32 20.38 23.73
N ILE A 8 17.97 19.93 22.66
CA ILE A 8 19.35 19.43 22.74
C ILE A 8 20.31 20.60 22.54
N SER A 9 21.15 20.87 23.52
CA SER A 9 22.13 21.97 23.48
C SER A 9 23.41 21.57 24.21
N LEU A 10 24.56 21.97 23.66
CA LEU A 10 25.87 21.78 24.28
C LEU A 10 26.16 22.81 25.40
N ARG A 11 25.36 23.88 25.50
CA ARG A 11 25.53 24.91 26.51
C ARG A 11 25.13 24.39 27.89
N ASN A 12 25.98 24.67 28.88
CA ASN A 12 25.82 24.18 30.25
C ASN A 12 24.48 24.60 30.87
N GLU A 13 23.99 25.80 30.54
CA GLU A 13 22.70 26.35 30.99
C GLU A 13 21.46 25.54 30.56
N PHE A 14 21.58 24.71 29.52
CA PHE A 14 20.49 23.87 29.03
C PHE A 14 20.69 22.37 29.37
N ARG A 15 21.72 21.99 30.14
CA ARG A 15 22.00 20.58 30.47
C ARG A 15 20.88 19.89 31.24
N GLU A 16 20.12 20.64 32.04
CA GLU A 16 18.98 20.12 32.80
C GLU A 16 17.62 20.44 32.16
N SER A 17 17.62 20.89 30.89
CA SER A 17 16.36 21.19 30.20
C SER A 17 15.52 19.93 30.07
N ARG A 18 14.37 19.93 30.76
CA ARG A 18 13.41 18.85 30.68
C ARG A 18 12.67 18.88 29.33
N PRO A 19 12.14 17.73 28.87
CA PRO A 19 11.31 17.70 27.68
C PRO A 19 10.08 18.61 27.85
N GLY A 20 9.72 19.32 26.79
CA GLY A 20 8.51 20.13 26.75
C GLY A 20 7.33 19.35 26.17
N GLU A 21 6.12 19.72 26.58
CA GLU A 21 4.87 19.19 26.03
C GLU A 21 3.82 20.31 25.94
N ILE A 22 3.18 20.42 24.78
CA ILE A 22 1.94 21.19 24.57
C ILE A 22 0.84 20.19 24.26
N LYS A 23 -0.31 20.37 24.91
CA LYS A 23 -1.53 19.61 24.67
C LYS A 23 -2.65 20.59 24.38
N GLU A 24 -3.24 20.44 23.20
CA GLU A 24 -4.37 21.25 22.75
C GLU A 24 -5.51 20.34 22.30
N SER A 25 -6.72 20.89 22.26
CA SER A 25 -7.81 20.24 21.52
C SER A 25 -7.52 20.25 20.01
N GLN A 26 -8.41 19.67 19.20
CA GLN A 26 -8.30 19.81 17.73
C GLN A 26 -8.68 21.23 17.29
N GLU A 27 -9.66 21.83 17.97
CA GLU A 27 -10.19 23.16 17.68
C GLU A 27 -9.14 24.24 18.02
N ASP A 28 -8.59 24.21 19.23
CA ASP A 28 -7.58 25.19 19.68
C ASP A 28 -6.33 25.16 18.77
N PHE A 29 -5.92 23.97 18.34
CA PHE A 29 -4.79 23.81 17.44
C PHE A 29 -5.00 24.53 16.11
N LEU A 30 -6.22 24.49 15.54
CA LEU A 30 -6.52 25.13 14.26
C LEU A 30 -6.32 26.65 14.30
N ASP A 31 -6.44 27.25 15.48
CA ASP A 31 -6.25 28.69 15.70
C ASP A 31 -4.82 29.05 16.15
N ASP A 32 -3.98 28.09 16.55
CA ASP A 32 -2.60 28.34 16.99
C ASP A 32 -1.60 28.43 15.82
N SER A 33 -1.53 29.62 15.24
CA SER A 33 -0.51 29.96 14.23
C SER A 33 0.94 29.81 14.69
N SER A 34 1.24 29.96 15.99
CA SER A 34 2.60 29.84 16.53
C SER A 34 3.04 28.38 16.52
N LEU A 35 2.18 27.48 16.98
CA LEU A 35 2.45 26.04 16.97
C LEU A 35 2.52 25.50 15.54
N HIS A 36 1.70 26.02 14.62
CA HIS A 36 1.82 25.70 13.19
C HIS A 36 3.21 26.04 12.64
N ILE A 37 3.72 27.23 12.93
CA ILE A 37 5.07 27.65 12.50
C ILE A 37 6.12 26.71 13.07
N GLN A 38 6.03 26.35 14.36
CA GLN A 38 6.98 25.43 14.99
C GLN A 38 6.98 24.05 14.32
N ILE A 39 5.80 23.48 14.06
CA ILE A 39 5.67 22.19 13.37
C ILE A 39 6.25 22.26 11.95
N ALA A 40 5.95 23.33 11.20
CA ALA A 40 6.49 23.51 9.85
C ALA A 40 8.01 23.66 9.85
N VAL A 41 8.59 24.36 10.82
CA VAL A 41 10.04 24.54 10.94
C VAL A 41 10.74 23.23 11.32
N VAL A 42 10.17 22.45 12.23
CA VAL A 42 10.80 21.22 12.74
C VAL A 42 10.58 20.02 11.82
N PHE A 43 9.36 19.83 11.30
CA PHE A 43 8.97 18.65 10.52
C PHE A 43 8.70 18.92 9.04
N GLY A 44 8.61 20.20 8.65
CA GLY A 44 8.31 20.61 7.27
C GLY A 44 6.82 20.84 7.00
N ALA A 45 6.55 21.57 5.91
CA ALA A 45 5.19 21.97 5.52
C ALA A 45 4.24 20.79 5.27
N LYS A 46 4.74 19.68 4.73
CA LYS A 46 3.93 18.47 4.45
C LYS A 46 3.35 17.85 5.72
N VAL A 47 4.13 17.85 6.81
CA VAL A 47 3.67 17.31 8.09
C VAL A 47 2.65 18.26 8.72
N LEU A 48 2.88 19.57 8.66
CA LEU A 48 1.90 20.55 9.11
C LEU A 48 0.56 20.38 8.36
N GLU A 49 0.60 20.31 7.02
CA GLU A 49 -0.58 20.10 6.19
C GLU A 49 -1.32 18.81 6.56
N HIS A 50 -0.57 17.72 6.80
CA HIS A 50 -1.16 16.46 7.24
C HIS A 50 -1.88 16.60 8.60
N VAL A 51 -1.25 17.23 9.59
CA VAL A 51 -1.86 17.41 10.92
C VAL A 51 -3.07 18.35 10.87
N LEU A 52 -3.01 19.43 10.07
CA LEU A 52 -4.14 20.32 9.82
C LEU A 52 -5.32 19.58 9.20
N ASN A 53 -5.08 18.76 8.19
CA ASN A 53 -6.13 17.95 7.55
C ASN A 53 -6.76 16.98 8.57
N LEU A 54 -5.95 16.33 9.42
CA LEU A 54 -6.47 15.48 10.49
C LEU A 54 -7.36 16.26 11.48
N CYS A 55 -6.97 17.47 11.88
CA CYS A 55 -7.76 18.30 12.80
C CYS A 55 -9.03 18.86 12.16
N ARG A 56 -9.05 19.05 10.84
CA ARG A 56 -10.24 19.45 10.06
C ARG A 56 -11.20 18.30 9.76
N GLY A 57 -10.88 17.08 10.18
CA GLY A 57 -11.69 15.90 9.87
C GLY A 57 -11.42 15.28 8.49
N ASN A 58 -10.42 15.76 7.76
CA ASN A 58 -10.01 15.21 6.46
C ASN A 58 -9.09 14.01 6.68
N TYR A 59 -9.69 12.86 7.00
CA TYR A 59 -8.95 11.61 7.21
C TYR A 59 -8.96 10.73 5.95
N ASP A 60 -7.79 10.25 5.55
CA ASP A 60 -7.66 9.18 4.56
C ASP A 60 -8.01 7.82 5.19
N PHE A 61 -9.28 7.64 5.56
CA PHE A 61 -9.76 6.43 6.25
C PHE A 61 -9.48 5.17 5.45
N LEU A 62 -9.71 5.22 4.13
CA LEU A 62 -9.51 4.09 3.23
C LEU A 62 -8.05 3.63 3.24
N GLU A 63 -7.09 4.56 3.06
CA GLU A 63 -5.66 4.22 3.01
C GLU A 63 -5.16 3.63 4.33
N ARG A 64 -5.78 3.99 5.46
CA ARG A 64 -5.43 3.49 6.80
C ARG A 64 -6.02 2.11 7.15
N LEU A 65 -6.94 1.59 6.35
CA LEU A 65 -7.51 0.28 6.60
C LEU A 65 -6.44 -0.84 6.56
N PRO A 66 -6.59 -1.90 7.37
CA PRO A 66 -5.81 -3.12 7.26
C PRO A 66 -5.81 -3.67 5.82
N VAL A 67 -4.66 -4.20 5.39
CA VAL A 67 -4.48 -4.73 4.04
C VAL A 67 -5.56 -5.77 3.64
N PRO A 68 -5.97 -6.72 4.51
CA PRO A 68 -7.02 -7.68 4.12
C PRO A 68 -8.37 -7.02 3.77
N LEU A 69 -8.75 -5.96 4.49
CA LEU A 69 -9.99 -5.22 4.22
C LEU A 69 -9.87 -4.42 2.91
N LEU A 70 -8.70 -3.83 2.66
CA LEU A 70 -8.44 -3.15 1.39
C LEU A 70 -8.53 -4.11 0.21
N LEU A 71 -7.91 -5.29 0.31
CA LEU A 71 -7.99 -6.32 -0.73
C LEU A 71 -9.43 -6.75 -0.99
N TYR A 72 -10.22 -6.93 0.08
CA TYR A 72 -11.64 -7.25 -0.04
C TYR A 72 -12.42 -6.14 -0.76
N ILE A 73 -12.31 -4.89 -0.31
CA ILE A 73 -13.01 -3.74 -0.92
C ILE A 73 -12.62 -3.58 -2.40
N ILE A 74 -11.32 -3.62 -2.70
CA ILE A 74 -10.80 -3.41 -4.06
C ILE A 74 -11.22 -4.56 -4.98
N SER A 75 -11.43 -5.77 -4.47
CA SER A 75 -11.88 -6.91 -5.29
C SER A 75 -13.27 -6.75 -5.90
N PHE A 76 -14.08 -5.79 -5.42
CA PHE A 76 -15.38 -5.45 -6.00
C PHE A 76 -15.30 -4.35 -7.07
N LEU A 77 -14.14 -3.72 -7.25
CA LEU A 77 -13.97 -2.64 -8.22
C LEU A 77 -13.76 -3.19 -9.63
N GLU A 78 -14.20 -2.42 -10.62
CA GLU A 78 -13.89 -2.71 -12.02
C GLU A 78 -12.39 -2.51 -12.30
N LEU A 79 -11.88 -3.15 -13.35
CA LEU A 79 -10.45 -3.08 -13.70
C LEU A 79 -9.98 -1.64 -13.94
N GLU A 80 -10.84 -0.80 -14.51
CA GLU A 80 -10.58 0.62 -14.76
C GLU A 80 -10.48 1.42 -13.46
N ASP A 81 -11.34 1.11 -12.48
CA ASP A 81 -11.31 1.72 -11.15
C ASP A 81 -10.07 1.29 -10.38
N ILE A 82 -9.67 0.02 -10.47
CA ILE A 82 -8.43 -0.48 -9.86
C ILE A 82 -7.22 0.25 -10.47
N ALA A 83 -7.20 0.47 -11.79
CA ALA A 83 -6.13 1.21 -12.45
C ALA A 83 -6.10 2.69 -12.02
N ARG A 84 -7.26 3.34 -11.85
CA ARG A 84 -7.35 4.71 -11.32
C ARG A 84 -6.91 4.77 -9.86
N LEU A 85 -7.36 3.84 -9.03
CA LEU A 85 -7.00 3.76 -7.60
C LEU A 85 -5.48 3.59 -7.41
N SER A 86 -4.84 2.80 -8.27
CA SER A 86 -3.38 2.61 -8.22
C SER A 86 -2.57 3.89 -8.41
N GLN A 87 -3.16 4.94 -9.00
CA GLN A 87 -2.52 6.23 -9.23
C GLN A 87 -2.73 7.24 -8.10
N VAL A 88 -3.57 6.91 -7.10
CA VAL A 88 -3.89 7.82 -5.99
C VAL A 88 -2.75 7.90 -4.98
N SER A 89 -2.16 6.77 -4.62
CA SER A 89 -1.05 6.71 -3.67
C SER A 89 -0.16 5.49 -3.90
N ARG A 90 1.07 5.55 -3.40
CA ARG A 90 2.01 4.40 -3.45
C ARG A 90 1.46 3.17 -2.73
N ARG A 91 0.67 3.35 -1.66
CA ARG A 91 0.06 2.23 -0.95
C ARG A 91 -0.98 1.54 -1.83
N PHE A 92 -1.85 2.32 -2.48
CA PHE A 92 -2.82 1.76 -3.42
C PHE A 92 -2.17 1.17 -4.66
N GLU A 93 -1.08 1.76 -5.15
CA GLU A 93 -0.26 1.17 -6.22
C GLU A 93 0.22 -0.24 -5.85
N MET A 94 0.79 -0.40 -4.65
CA MET A 94 1.28 -1.70 -4.17
C MET A 94 0.15 -2.72 -4.02
N ILE A 95 -0.99 -2.33 -3.42
CA ILE A 95 -2.12 -3.24 -3.18
C ILE A 95 -2.78 -3.64 -4.51
N SER A 96 -2.99 -2.67 -5.42
CA SER A 96 -3.60 -2.88 -6.73
C SER A 96 -2.76 -3.75 -7.67
N ASN A 97 -1.45 -3.86 -7.40
CA ASN A 97 -0.53 -4.73 -8.14
C ASN A 97 -0.18 -6.02 -7.39
N SER A 98 -0.78 -6.27 -6.22
CA SER A 98 -0.45 -7.43 -5.39
C SER A 98 -1.00 -8.75 -5.95
N ASN A 99 -0.21 -9.82 -5.85
CA ASN A 99 -0.64 -11.15 -6.26
C ASN A 99 -1.93 -11.61 -5.55
N ALA A 100 -2.07 -11.28 -4.26
CA ALA A 100 -3.26 -11.63 -3.48
C ALA A 100 -4.55 -11.02 -4.05
N LEU A 101 -4.50 -9.76 -4.52
CA LEU A 101 -5.66 -9.13 -5.15
C LEU A 101 -6.06 -9.85 -6.44
N TRP A 102 -5.09 -10.08 -7.32
CA TRP A 102 -5.34 -10.67 -8.62
C TRP A 102 -5.71 -12.15 -8.55
N GLU A 103 -5.20 -12.89 -7.55
CA GLU A 103 -5.67 -14.24 -7.23
C GLU A 103 -7.15 -14.23 -6.87
N ASN A 104 -7.59 -13.32 -5.98
CA ASN A 104 -8.99 -13.16 -5.62
C ASN A 104 -9.87 -12.79 -6.82
N ILE A 105 -9.43 -11.85 -7.67
CA ILE A 105 -10.17 -11.45 -8.87
C ILE A 105 -10.34 -12.63 -9.83
N VAL A 106 -9.27 -13.38 -10.09
CA VAL A 106 -9.32 -14.56 -10.98
C VAL A 106 -10.22 -15.65 -10.39
N ALA A 107 -10.14 -15.89 -9.08
CA ALA A 107 -10.99 -16.87 -8.40
C ALA A 107 -12.47 -16.50 -8.45
N ASN A 108 -12.81 -15.22 -8.29
CA ASN A 108 -14.19 -14.75 -8.37
C ASN A 108 -14.75 -14.79 -9.81
N LEU A 109 -13.91 -14.60 -10.82
CA LEU A 109 -14.33 -14.58 -12.23
C LEU A 109 -14.34 -15.96 -12.89
N ARG A 110 -13.65 -16.96 -12.33
CA ARG A 110 -13.47 -18.27 -12.96
C ARG A 110 -13.87 -19.40 -12.02
N ASP A 111 -14.92 -20.12 -12.40
CA ASP A 111 -15.47 -21.24 -11.63
C ASP A 111 -14.44 -22.37 -11.37
N THR A 112 -13.45 -22.53 -12.26
CA THR A 112 -12.42 -23.58 -12.13
C THR A 112 -11.03 -23.04 -12.46
N ILE A 113 -10.16 -23.01 -11.46
CA ILE A 113 -8.70 -22.81 -11.62
C ILE A 113 -8.02 -24.17 -11.48
N THR A 114 -7.39 -24.68 -12.54
CA THR A 114 -6.65 -25.95 -12.46
C THR A 114 -5.33 -25.79 -11.71
N PRO A 115 -4.76 -26.86 -11.13
CA PRO A 115 -3.47 -26.80 -10.44
C PRO A 115 -2.33 -26.26 -11.33
N GLU A 116 -2.28 -26.69 -12.60
CA GLU A 116 -1.29 -26.21 -13.58
C GLU A 116 -1.40 -24.69 -13.81
N MET A 117 -2.62 -24.15 -13.82
CA MET A 117 -2.86 -22.72 -13.99
C MET A 117 -2.45 -21.93 -12.75
N LYS A 118 -2.67 -22.49 -11.56
CA LYS A 118 -2.22 -21.91 -10.30
C LYS A 118 -0.69 -21.87 -10.23
N GLU A 119 -0.02 -22.95 -10.58
CA GLU A 119 1.45 -22.99 -10.65
C GLU A 119 2.01 -21.99 -11.66
N LEU A 120 1.39 -21.89 -12.85
CA LEU A 120 1.81 -20.92 -13.86
C LEU A 120 1.62 -19.48 -13.36
N ALA A 121 0.48 -19.18 -12.72
CA ALA A 121 0.21 -17.87 -12.15
C ALA A 121 1.17 -17.50 -11.01
N GLN A 122 1.61 -18.46 -10.19
CA GLN A 122 2.62 -18.23 -9.15
C GLN A 122 3.99 -17.91 -9.74
N GLU A 123 4.36 -18.51 -10.87
CA GLU A 123 5.65 -18.25 -11.54
C GLU A 123 5.70 -16.89 -12.25
N MET A 124 4.63 -16.49 -12.94
CA MET A 124 4.60 -15.25 -13.73
C MET A 124 3.95 -14.06 -13.02
N GLY A 125 3.22 -14.31 -11.92
CA GLY A 125 2.39 -13.34 -11.24
C GLY A 125 0.94 -13.34 -11.74
N TRP A 126 0.00 -13.19 -10.81
CA TRP A 126 -1.44 -13.31 -11.07
C TRP A 126 -1.98 -12.21 -11.99
N LYS A 127 -1.46 -10.98 -11.86
CA LYS A 127 -1.84 -9.87 -12.76
C LYS A 127 -1.46 -10.16 -14.20
N GLN A 128 -0.22 -10.63 -14.43
CA GLN A 128 0.23 -10.96 -15.78
C GLN A 128 -0.56 -12.13 -16.33
N PHE A 129 -0.78 -13.17 -15.53
CA PHE A 129 -1.59 -14.33 -15.87
C PHE A 129 -3.00 -13.93 -16.35
N PHE A 130 -3.65 -13.00 -15.62
CA PHE A 130 -4.98 -12.49 -15.96
C PHE A 130 -5.03 -11.84 -17.35
N PHE A 131 -4.04 -11.02 -17.70
CA PHE A 131 -4.00 -10.30 -18.98
C PHE A 131 -3.43 -11.13 -20.15
N THR A 132 -2.82 -12.29 -19.90
CA THR A 132 -2.33 -13.16 -20.99
C THR A 132 -3.47 -13.71 -21.84
N ASN A 133 -3.36 -13.56 -23.16
CA ASN A 133 -4.34 -14.11 -24.10
C ASN A 133 -4.34 -15.66 -24.04
N ARG A 134 -5.50 -16.30 -24.21
CA ARG A 134 -5.68 -17.75 -24.25
C ARG A 134 -4.68 -18.47 -25.16
N LEU A 135 -4.34 -17.91 -26.32
CA LEU A 135 -3.35 -18.49 -27.24
C LEU A 135 -1.93 -18.50 -26.63
N GLN A 136 -1.54 -17.40 -25.99
CA GLN A 136 -0.25 -17.30 -25.31
C GLN A 136 -0.18 -18.24 -24.10
N LEU A 137 -1.29 -18.37 -23.37
CA LEU A 137 -1.43 -19.29 -22.25
C LEU A 137 -1.26 -20.75 -22.70
N GLN A 138 -1.94 -21.16 -23.78
CA GLN A 138 -1.81 -22.51 -24.33
C GLN A 138 -0.38 -22.81 -24.81
N LEU A 139 0.29 -21.85 -25.44
CA LEU A 139 1.68 -21.99 -25.86
C LEU A 139 2.62 -22.14 -24.65
N GLN A 140 2.42 -21.36 -23.58
CA GLN A 140 3.22 -21.45 -22.37
C GLN A 140 3.03 -22.80 -21.67
N LEU A 141 1.79 -23.27 -21.51
CA LEU A 141 1.49 -24.59 -20.95
C LEU A 141 2.10 -25.72 -21.79
N ARG A 142 2.07 -25.61 -23.12
CA ARG A 142 2.70 -26.59 -24.02
C ARG A 142 4.22 -26.61 -23.87
N ARG A 143 4.88 -25.44 -23.84
CA ARG A 143 6.33 -25.33 -23.61
C ARG A 143 6.74 -25.91 -22.27
N ARG A 144 5.93 -25.73 -21.23
CA ARG A 144 6.19 -26.25 -19.88
C ARG A 144 6.13 -27.78 -19.84
N ARG A 145 5.09 -28.39 -20.43
CA ARG A 145 5.02 -29.85 -20.59
C ARG A 145 6.25 -30.42 -21.30
N GLN A 146 6.64 -29.81 -22.42
CA GLN A 146 7.83 -30.24 -23.16
C GLN A 146 9.14 -30.14 -22.35
N ARG A 147 9.27 -29.13 -21.47
CA ARG A 147 10.43 -29.01 -20.57
C ARG A 147 10.42 -30.08 -19.48
N GLN A 148 9.27 -30.35 -18.88
CA GLN A 148 9.13 -31.41 -17.86
C GLN A 148 9.42 -32.79 -18.47
N ASP A 149 8.89 -33.06 -19.67
CA ASP A 149 9.16 -34.30 -20.40
C ASP A 149 10.66 -34.46 -20.75
N ALA A 150 11.33 -33.37 -21.12
CA ALA A 150 12.76 -33.37 -21.40
C ALA A 150 13.61 -33.59 -20.14
N GLN A 151 13.24 -32.97 -19.02
CA GLN A 151 13.90 -33.19 -17.73
C GLN A 151 13.75 -34.64 -17.24
N ASN A 152 12.54 -35.21 -17.34
CA ASN A 152 12.29 -36.59 -16.93
C ASN A 152 13.09 -37.60 -17.76
N LYS A 153 13.29 -37.35 -19.06
CA LYS A 153 14.13 -38.18 -19.93
C LYS A 153 15.63 -38.10 -19.66
N THR A 154 16.10 -37.06 -18.97
CA THR A 154 17.52 -36.88 -18.65
C THR A 154 17.90 -37.55 -17.31
N LEU A 155 16.89 -37.90 -16.50
CA LEU A 155 17.03 -38.52 -15.17
C LEU A 155 16.79 -40.06 -15.20
N THR A 156 16.42 -40.60 -16.36
CA THR A 156 16.35 -42.05 -16.67
C THR A 156 17.47 -42.44 -17.60
#